data_AF-A0A0P9C311-F1
#
_entry.id   AF-A0A0P9C311-F1
#
_cell.length_a   1.000
_cell.length_b   1.000
_cell.length_c   1.000
_cell.angle_alpha   90.00
_cell.angle_beta   90.00
_cell.angle_gamma   90.00
#
_symmetry.space_group_name_H-M   'P 1'
#
loop_
_entity.id
_entity.type
_entity.pdbx_description
1 polymer ?
#
loop_
_entity_poly.entity_id
_entity_poly.type
_entity_poly.pdbx_seq_one_letter_code
_entity_poly.pdbx_strand_id
1 'polypeptide(L)'
;MPPKGAAKKKKEDPNKVSQVDRTFYELTITDLNQKLARLRSHLSTIDESNIQLTEKLKEVESDGVDVAAHLERTLAERNNSITELEERLVEITKVRDEENQIAQEKISDLEAKYKAMHDQLTSEIKLLNGKLNSLDEFRIQRDVLLAKFDDQEADLNEREKDHKEALYNMEQRAVVEKDALKKEVEQKLLQVSEDFTRSSEIRNAGYTRRLIRENIALQKEIDLLVMSQIKLQQAYTNQKDKHKEMEEQYSALDQIKNELVRNSVNKIKIIEGLTRNYEKLKAKYVEVLRFRKAYEAHIQEERCTNVKQKDVAAKLRNLAKRMEITELENRNLVVVHEQHETEIMRLRGMIQEIKCTVRDAIVSENAVKVFPERLEDAAVDGPDVIDEVREEAVALSKLKRGDLLAQLMNIVSSHSEELPRTPSIGSIGSATSSLYAPGKMGFMPQRPKATPFDVFRSEVIDVVPETGVPEHLKKQRLLDRATPSQRGIENPIIDVEFGTTLYVSSSREEDVIEIEEEPLEEPEGSSSSVSVKKESSEGTAPPPGPVPLAATPSIHDVKKVGPSSSADTMPTSSRLFGATEEEEGEEEEDFDVQFFY
;
A
#
# COMPACT_ATOMS: atom_id res chain seq x y z
N MET A 1 133.89 -39.43 52.95
CA MET A 1 133.91 -39.86 51.52
C MET A 1 133.77 -41.39 51.44
N PRO A 2 133.40 -41.98 50.29
CA PRO A 2 132.74 -43.31 50.20
C PRO A 2 133.72 -44.49 50.12
N PRO A 3 133.26 -45.77 50.15
CA PRO A 3 133.09 -46.54 48.89
C PRO A 3 132.09 -47.76 48.93
N LYS A 4 132.04 -48.53 47.82
CA LYS A 4 131.49 -49.93 47.63
C LYS A 4 129.95 -50.11 47.60
N GLY A 5 129.38 -51.15 46.96
CA GLY A 5 129.95 -52.09 45.96
C GLY A 5 129.23 -53.44 45.73
N ALA A 6 128.81 -53.71 44.49
CA ALA A 6 128.61 -55.01 43.79
C ALA A 6 127.59 -56.10 44.25
N ALA A 7 126.76 -56.58 43.28
CA ALA A 7 126.67 -57.99 42.79
C ALA A 7 125.26 -58.68 42.63
N LYS A 8 125.06 -59.27 41.44
CA LYS A 8 124.21 -60.43 41.02
C LYS A 8 122.65 -60.32 40.94
N LYS A 9 122.12 -60.93 39.87
CA LYS A 9 120.69 -61.16 39.51
C LYS A 9 120.30 -62.64 39.67
N LYS A 10 118.99 -62.91 39.83
CA LYS A 10 118.28 -64.12 39.32
C LYS A 10 116.87 -63.72 38.81
N LYS A 11 116.13 -64.66 38.20
CA LYS A 11 114.84 -64.47 37.46
C LYS A 11 113.63 -65.02 38.25
N GLU A 12 112.45 -65.00 37.59
CA GLU A 12 111.16 -65.67 37.88
C GLU A 12 110.17 -64.85 38.74
N ASP A 13 108.89 -64.65 38.40
CA ASP A 13 108.14 -64.90 37.15
C ASP A 13 107.02 -63.85 36.95
N PRO A 14 106.70 -63.42 35.71
CA PRO A 14 105.62 -62.47 35.43
C PRO A 14 104.20 -63.08 35.46
N ASN A 15 104.06 -64.39 35.71
CA ASN A 15 102.76 -65.08 35.76
C ASN A 15 102.49 -65.75 37.12
N LYS A 16 103.22 -65.35 38.17
CA LYS A 16 102.92 -65.68 39.57
C LYS A 16 102.16 -64.52 40.22
N VAL A 17 100.94 -64.26 39.71
CA VAL A 17 99.91 -63.53 40.46
C VAL A 17 99.79 -64.22 41.82
N SER A 18 99.97 -63.51 42.94
CA SER A 18 99.94 -64.17 44.25
C SER A 18 98.59 -64.85 44.44
N GLN A 19 98.53 -65.95 45.21
CA GLN A 19 97.24 -66.57 45.53
C GLN A 19 96.30 -65.57 46.22
N VAL A 20 96.86 -64.58 46.93
CA VAL A 20 96.15 -63.43 47.51
C VAL A 20 95.66 -62.44 46.45
N ASP A 21 96.51 -62.07 45.48
CA ASP A 21 96.11 -61.14 44.40
C ASP A 21 95.05 -61.78 43.50
N ARG A 22 95.17 -63.10 43.25
CA ARG A 22 94.19 -63.87 42.49
C ARG A 22 92.84 -63.92 43.19
N THR A 23 92.79 -64.24 44.49
CA THR A 23 91.52 -64.21 45.24
C THR A 23 90.97 -62.79 45.39
N PHE A 24 91.83 -61.76 45.46
CA PHE A 24 91.40 -60.36 45.42
C PHE A 24 90.75 -59.99 44.07
N TYR A 25 91.33 -60.38 42.94
CA TYR A 25 90.72 -60.17 41.62
C TYR A 25 89.45 -61.02 41.44
N GLU A 26 89.42 -62.27 41.88
CA GLU A 26 88.21 -63.11 41.84
C GLU A 26 87.08 -62.55 42.74
N LEU A 27 87.42 -61.98 43.91
CA LEU A 27 86.48 -61.27 44.78
C LEU A 27 85.98 -59.95 44.15
N THR A 28 86.87 -59.20 43.51
CA THR A 28 86.52 -57.96 42.79
C THR A 28 85.62 -58.26 41.58
N ILE A 29 85.90 -59.32 40.83
CA ILE A 29 85.08 -59.78 39.70
C ILE A 29 83.71 -60.26 40.19
N THR A 30 83.61 -60.92 41.34
CA THR A 30 82.31 -61.36 41.88
C THR A 30 81.47 -60.21 42.45
N ASP A 31 82.07 -59.21 43.11
CA ASP A 31 81.37 -57.97 43.51
C ASP A 31 80.92 -57.14 42.29
N LEU A 32 81.79 -56.96 41.27
CA LEU A 32 81.42 -56.29 40.03
C LEU A 32 80.30 -57.03 39.28
N ASN A 33 80.35 -58.36 39.21
CA ASN A 33 79.27 -59.17 38.63
C ASN A 33 77.97 -59.07 39.44
N GLN A 34 78.03 -59.01 40.78
CA GLN A 34 76.82 -58.74 41.59
C GLN A 34 76.26 -57.34 41.32
N LYS A 35 77.09 -56.30 41.27
CA LYS A 35 76.67 -54.93 40.93
C LYS A 35 76.04 -54.87 39.54
N LEU A 36 76.65 -55.53 38.56
CA LEU A 36 76.16 -55.63 37.18
C LEU A 36 74.85 -56.44 37.09
N ALA A 37 74.69 -57.50 37.89
CA ALA A 37 73.42 -58.24 38.00
C ALA A 37 72.31 -57.40 38.64
N ARG A 38 72.61 -56.65 39.71
CA ARG A 38 71.66 -55.70 40.34
C ARG A 38 71.26 -54.59 39.36
N LEU A 39 72.20 -54.03 38.60
CA LEU A 39 71.92 -53.03 37.57
C LEU A 39 71.08 -53.59 36.42
N ARG A 40 71.36 -54.82 35.94
CA ARG A 40 70.51 -55.50 34.95
C ARG A 40 69.10 -55.77 35.46
N SER A 41 68.96 -56.23 36.70
CA SER A 41 67.65 -56.42 37.34
C SER A 41 66.90 -55.09 37.50
N HIS A 42 67.59 -54.00 37.84
CA HIS A 42 66.98 -52.68 37.94
C HIS A 42 66.57 -52.11 36.57
N LEU A 43 67.37 -52.33 35.53
CA LEU A 43 66.98 -51.99 34.16
C LEU A 43 65.73 -52.77 33.73
N SER A 44 65.69 -54.09 33.98
CA SER A 44 64.48 -54.90 33.74
C SER A 44 63.25 -54.32 34.42
N THR A 45 63.33 -53.97 35.71
CA THR A 45 62.17 -53.37 36.41
C THR A 45 61.80 -51.97 35.92
N ILE A 46 62.76 -51.19 35.42
CA ILE A 46 62.49 -49.90 34.76
C ILE A 46 61.78 -50.14 33.42
N ASP A 47 62.31 -51.03 32.58
CA ASP A 47 61.76 -51.35 31.26
C ASP A 47 60.35 -51.95 31.37
N GLU A 48 60.13 -52.89 32.30
CA GLU A 48 58.82 -53.44 32.67
C GLU A 48 57.85 -52.33 33.13
N SER A 49 58.31 -51.38 33.96
CA SER A 49 57.48 -50.25 34.39
C SER A 49 57.14 -49.28 33.25
N ASN A 50 58.06 -49.10 32.30
CA ASN A 50 57.91 -48.23 31.14
C ASN A 50 56.94 -48.84 30.11
N ILE A 51 56.99 -50.16 29.93
CA ILE A 51 55.99 -50.93 29.17
C ILE A 51 54.60 -50.76 29.82
N GLN A 52 54.47 -50.98 31.14
CA GLN A 52 53.19 -50.81 31.85
C GLN A 52 52.65 -49.36 31.80
N LEU A 53 53.53 -48.35 31.83
CA LEU A 53 53.13 -46.95 31.73
C LEU A 53 52.71 -46.56 30.30
N THR A 54 53.39 -47.08 29.27
CA THR A 54 53.02 -46.84 27.86
C THR A 54 51.82 -47.66 27.40
N GLU A 55 51.50 -48.76 28.08
CA GLU A 55 50.23 -49.50 27.91
C GLU A 55 49.07 -48.70 28.53
N LYS A 56 49.20 -48.26 29.78
CA LYS A 56 48.20 -47.39 30.45
C LYS A 56 48.00 -46.05 29.76
N LEU A 57 49.03 -45.49 29.13
CA LEU A 57 48.89 -44.28 28.31
C LEU A 57 47.92 -44.53 27.14
N LYS A 58 48.09 -45.64 26.42
CA LYS A 58 47.23 -46.02 25.29
C LYS A 58 45.81 -46.37 25.72
N GLU A 59 45.65 -46.99 26.89
CA GLU A 59 44.35 -47.27 27.52
C GLU A 59 43.60 -45.95 27.76
N VAL A 60 44.24 -44.98 28.42
CA VAL A 60 43.67 -43.64 28.66
C VAL A 60 43.46 -42.83 27.38
N GLU A 61 44.33 -42.96 26.37
CA GLU A 61 44.14 -42.35 25.05
C GLU A 61 42.92 -42.94 24.31
N SER A 62 42.72 -44.26 24.38
CA SER A 62 41.56 -44.95 23.80
C SER A 62 40.26 -44.56 24.51
N ASP A 63 40.23 -44.65 25.84
CA ASP A 63 39.09 -44.21 26.66
C ASP A 63 38.74 -42.74 26.40
N GLY A 64 39.75 -41.88 26.26
CA GLY A 64 39.57 -40.47 25.91
C GLY A 64 38.90 -40.26 24.56
N VAL A 65 39.27 -41.06 23.55
CA VAL A 65 38.64 -41.04 22.21
C VAL A 65 37.21 -41.57 22.25
N ASP A 66 36.94 -42.67 22.96
CA ASP A 66 35.59 -43.23 23.06
C ASP A 66 34.63 -42.34 23.86
N VAL A 67 35.11 -41.72 24.95
CA VAL A 67 34.35 -40.70 25.71
C VAL A 67 34.10 -39.45 24.85
N ALA A 68 35.09 -38.97 24.10
CA ALA A 68 34.90 -37.84 23.18
C ALA A 68 33.84 -38.17 22.11
N ALA A 69 33.96 -39.32 21.44
CA ALA A 69 32.99 -39.76 20.43
C ALA A 69 31.59 -40.00 21.01
N HIS A 70 31.47 -40.45 22.26
CA HIS A 70 30.18 -40.53 22.96
C HIS A 70 29.57 -39.13 23.19
N LEU A 71 30.37 -38.18 23.68
CA LEU A 71 29.92 -36.80 23.92
C LEU A 71 29.56 -36.08 22.62
N GLU A 72 30.31 -36.29 21.53
CA GLU A 72 29.99 -35.74 20.20
C GLU A 72 28.66 -36.29 19.65
N ARG A 73 28.43 -37.61 19.73
CA ARG A 73 27.13 -38.20 19.35
C ARG A 73 25.98 -37.63 20.21
N THR A 74 26.19 -37.58 21.52
CA THR A 74 25.20 -37.02 22.46
C THR A 74 24.88 -35.56 22.12
N LEU A 75 25.90 -34.73 21.82
CA LEU A 75 25.71 -33.34 21.42
C LEU A 75 24.96 -33.22 20.08
N ALA A 76 25.29 -34.05 19.08
CA ALA A 76 24.59 -34.07 17.81
C ALA A 76 23.11 -34.47 17.96
N GLU A 77 22.82 -35.53 18.73
CA GLU A 77 21.45 -35.96 19.05
C GLU A 77 20.64 -34.85 19.75
N ARG A 78 21.26 -34.15 20.71
CA ARG A 78 20.63 -33.01 21.42
C ARG A 78 20.45 -31.81 20.51
N ASN A 79 21.39 -31.52 19.61
CA ASN A 79 21.26 -30.43 18.66
C ASN A 79 20.13 -30.70 17.65
N ASN A 80 20.04 -31.92 17.12
CA ASN A 80 18.94 -32.36 16.26
C ASN A 80 17.58 -32.28 16.99
N SER A 81 17.55 -32.69 18.27
CA SER A 81 16.36 -32.56 19.11
C SER A 81 15.94 -31.09 19.32
N ILE A 82 16.90 -30.17 19.41
CA ILE A 82 16.64 -28.72 19.50
C ILE A 82 16.06 -28.23 18.17
N THR A 83 16.69 -28.52 17.03
CA THR A 83 16.19 -28.05 15.73
C THR A 83 14.79 -28.58 15.40
N GLU A 84 14.49 -29.86 15.71
CA GLU A 84 13.13 -30.39 15.56
C GLU A 84 12.10 -29.67 16.45
N LEU A 85 12.49 -29.24 17.66
CA LEU A 85 11.61 -28.51 18.57
C LEU A 85 11.43 -27.04 18.14
N GLU A 86 12.46 -26.42 17.58
CA GLU A 86 12.40 -25.09 16.97
C GLU A 86 11.51 -25.09 15.73
N GLU A 87 11.64 -26.09 14.84
CA GLU A 87 10.76 -26.26 13.66
C GLU A 87 9.30 -26.44 14.08
N ARG A 88 9.00 -27.35 15.03
CA ARG A 88 7.65 -27.53 15.57
C ARG A 88 7.10 -26.27 16.24
N LEU A 89 7.95 -25.49 16.92
CA LEU A 89 7.55 -24.21 17.53
C LEU A 89 7.19 -23.20 16.44
N VAL A 90 7.98 -23.10 15.37
CA VAL A 90 7.67 -22.24 14.21
C VAL A 90 6.34 -22.65 13.56
N GLU A 91 6.10 -23.95 13.33
CA GLU A 91 4.81 -24.43 12.80
C GLU A 91 3.62 -24.08 13.72
N ILE A 92 3.74 -24.32 15.02
CA ILE A 92 2.68 -24.00 16.00
C ILE A 92 2.44 -22.49 16.09
N THR A 93 3.48 -21.65 16.05
CA THR A 93 3.31 -20.19 16.03
C THR A 93 2.60 -19.74 14.76
N LYS A 94 2.98 -20.28 13.60
CA LYS A 94 2.34 -19.96 12.32
C LYS A 94 0.85 -20.32 12.33
N VAL A 95 0.48 -21.53 12.75
CA VAL A 95 -0.93 -21.94 12.84
C VAL A 95 -1.72 -21.04 13.79
N ARG A 96 -1.16 -20.74 14.97
CA ARG A 96 -1.80 -19.84 15.94
C ARG A 96 -1.95 -18.41 15.42
N ASP A 97 -1.01 -17.92 14.62
CA ASP A 97 -1.08 -16.59 14.03
C ASP A 97 -2.06 -16.53 12.83
N GLU A 98 -2.19 -17.61 12.05
CA GLU A 98 -3.27 -17.80 11.06
C GLU A 98 -4.65 -17.88 11.73
N GLU A 99 -4.80 -18.63 12.83
CA GLU A 99 -6.03 -18.69 13.62
C GLU A 99 -6.40 -17.33 14.23
N ASN A 100 -5.42 -16.60 14.77
CA ASN A 100 -5.61 -15.24 15.28
C ASN A 100 -6.05 -14.27 14.18
N GLN A 101 -5.46 -14.33 12.98
CA GLN A 101 -5.89 -13.51 11.85
C GLN A 101 -7.35 -13.82 11.48
N ILE A 102 -7.70 -15.11 11.33
CA ILE A 102 -9.07 -15.54 11.01
C ILE A 102 -10.07 -15.12 12.10
N ALA A 103 -9.67 -15.13 13.37
CA ALA A 103 -10.49 -14.64 14.48
C ALA A 103 -10.68 -13.12 14.43
N GLN A 104 -9.60 -12.36 14.18
CA GLN A 104 -9.65 -10.90 14.08
C GLN A 104 -10.48 -10.43 12.87
N GLU A 105 -10.36 -11.10 11.73
CA GLU A 105 -11.20 -10.88 10.55
C GLU A 105 -12.67 -11.10 10.89
N LYS A 106 -13.03 -12.23 11.51
CA LYS A 106 -14.41 -12.51 11.96
C LYS A 106 -14.95 -11.50 12.96
N ILE A 107 -14.12 -10.99 13.88
CA ILE A 107 -14.51 -9.93 14.83
C ILE A 107 -14.83 -8.64 14.06
N SER A 108 -13.94 -8.19 13.17
CA SER A 108 -14.16 -7.01 12.34
C SER A 108 -15.42 -7.15 11.47
N ASP A 109 -15.65 -8.34 10.91
CA ASP A 109 -16.83 -8.66 10.10
C ASP A 109 -18.13 -8.62 10.91
N LEU A 110 -18.09 -8.98 12.20
CA LEU A 110 -19.23 -8.90 13.12
C LEU A 110 -19.46 -7.47 13.64
N GLU A 111 -18.40 -6.72 13.94
CA GLU A 111 -18.47 -5.30 14.31
C GLU A 111 -19.06 -4.47 13.17
N ALA A 112 -18.65 -4.72 11.92
CA ALA A 112 -19.20 -4.07 10.74
C ALA A 112 -20.70 -4.37 10.55
N LYS A 113 -21.11 -5.64 10.72
CA LYS A 113 -22.54 -6.03 10.64
C LYS A 113 -23.36 -5.44 11.78
N TYR A 114 -22.85 -5.45 13.00
CA TYR A 114 -23.50 -4.84 14.16
C TYR A 114 -23.67 -3.33 13.95
N LYS A 115 -22.63 -2.64 13.47
CA LYS A 115 -22.70 -1.20 13.16
C LYS A 115 -23.72 -0.91 12.04
N ALA A 116 -23.71 -1.68 10.96
CA ALA A 116 -24.70 -1.52 9.88
C ALA A 116 -26.14 -1.71 10.38
N MET A 117 -26.39 -2.72 11.22
CA MET A 117 -27.69 -2.96 11.86
C MET A 117 -28.08 -1.83 12.82
N HIS A 118 -27.14 -1.34 13.63
CA HIS A 118 -27.35 -0.22 14.53
C HIS A 118 -27.69 1.08 13.78
N ASP A 119 -26.95 1.39 12.71
CA ASP A 119 -27.17 2.58 11.89
C ASP A 119 -28.50 2.48 11.11
N GLN A 120 -28.87 1.27 10.64
CA GLN A 120 -30.19 1.00 10.07
C GLN A 120 -31.32 1.25 11.09
N LEU A 121 -31.27 0.61 12.27
CA LEU A 121 -32.28 0.80 13.33
C LEU A 121 -32.35 2.26 13.80
N THR A 122 -31.21 2.95 13.87
CA THR A 122 -31.15 4.39 14.18
C THR A 122 -31.85 5.23 13.10
N SER A 123 -31.71 4.85 11.81
CA SER A 123 -32.44 5.52 10.72
C SER A 123 -33.95 5.25 10.76
N GLU A 124 -34.35 4.03 11.13
CA GLU A 124 -35.76 3.63 11.28
C GLU A 124 -36.43 4.36 12.46
N ILE A 125 -35.77 4.45 13.62
CA ILE A 125 -36.23 5.24 14.77
C ILE A 125 -36.40 6.72 14.39
N LYS A 126 -35.46 7.30 13.63
CA LYS A 126 -35.59 8.69 13.14
C LYS A 126 -36.78 8.86 12.19
N LEU A 127 -37.00 7.91 11.27
CA LEU A 127 -38.14 7.92 10.36
C LEU A 127 -39.47 7.75 11.09
N LEU A 128 -39.53 6.88 12.11
CA LEU A 128 -40.72 6.69 12.94
C LEU A 128 -41.03 7.92 13.79
N ASN A 129 -40.02 8.57 14.38
CA ASN A 129 -40.21 9.85 15.08
C ASN A 129 -40.70 10.95 14.12
N GLY A 130 -40.16 11.03 12.90
CA GLY A 130 -40.67 11.98 11.89
C GLY A 130 -42.14 11.75 11.52
N LYS A 131 -42.55 10.48 11.36
CA LYS A 131 -43.96 10.10 11.16
C LYS A 131 -44.84 10.41 12.38
N LEU A 132 -44.34 10.21 13.59
CA LEU A 132 -45.06 10.51 14.82
C LEU A 132 -45.30 12.01 14.97
N ASN A 133 -44.26 12.83 14.76
CA ASN A 133 -44.38 14.29 14.79
C ASN A 133 -45.43 14.79 13.78
N SER A 134 -45.41 14.29 12.54
CA SER A 134 -46.40 14.64 11.51
C SER A 134 -47.82 14.17 11.87
N LEU A 135 -47.97 13.05 12.58
CA LEU A 135 -49.28 12.58 13.06
C LEU A 135 -49.79 13.44 14.23
N ASP A 136 -48.91 13.89 15.12
CA ASP A 136 -49.26 14.82 16.20
C ASP A 136 -49.59 16.22 15.67
N GLU A 137 -48.88 16.69 14.64
CA GLU A 137 -49.20 17.92 13.93
C GLU A 137 -50.58 17.84 13.25
N PHE A 138 -50.86 16.75 12.52
CA PHE A 138 -52.19 16.51 11.95
C PHE A 138 -53.30 16.46 13.02
N ARG A 139 -53.01 15.89 14.20
CA ARG A 139 -53.92 15.89 15.35
C ARG A 139 -54.19 17.32 15.86
N ILE A 140 -53.16 18.14 16.00
CA ILE A 140 -53.29 19.55 16.40
C ILE A 140 -54.10 20.34 15.36
N GLN A 141 -53.78 20.19 14.06
CA GLN A 141 -54.52 20.84 12.97
C GLN A 141 -56.01 20.45 12.97
N ARG A 142 -56.32 19.15 13.16
CA ARG A 142 -57.69 18.66 13.33
C ARG A 142 -58.39 19.29 14.53
N ASP A 143 -57.73 19.34 15.68
CA ASP A 143 -58.35 19.83 16.92
C ASP A 143 -58.59 21.35 16.86
N VAL A 144 -57.71 22.10 16.20
CA VAL A 144 -57.93 23.53 15.86
C VAL A 144 -59.08 23.71 14.86
N LEU A 145 -59.22 22.82 13.85
CA LEU A 145 -60.30 22.89 12.88
C LEU A 145 -61.67 22.55 13.51
N LEU A 146 -61.71 21.59 14.43
CA LEU A 146 -62.91 21.25 15.21
C LEU A 146 -63.33 22.43 16.10
N ALA A 147 -62.40 23.04 16.84
CA ALA A 147 -62.69 24.23 17.63
C ALA A 147 -63.28 25.37 16.78
N LYS A 148 -62.70 25.64 15.60
CA LYS A 148 -63.24 26.62 14.64
C LYS A 148 -64.64 26.27 14.13
N PHE A 149 -64.98 24.98 14.03
CA PHE A 149 -66.31 24.53 13.63
C PHE A 149 -67.32 24.69 14.78
N ASP A 150 -66.95 24.32 16.01
CA ASP A 150 -67.76 24.52 17.21
C ASP A 150 -68.05 26.01 17.45
N ASP A 151 -67.05 26.87 17.28
CA ASP A 151 -67.19 28.33 17.30
C ASP A 151 -68.19 28.80 16.22
N GLN A 152 -68.04 28.37 14.96
CA GLN A 152 -68.94 28.73 13.86
C GLN A 152 -70.37 28.23 14.08
N GLU A 153 -70.58 27.04 14.67
CA GLU A 153 -71.91 26.53 14.99
C GLU A 153 -72.55 27.35 16.13
N ALA A 154 -71.78 27.78 17.13
CA ALA A 154 -72.26 28.71 18.15
C ALA A 154 -72.66 30.08 17.54
N ASP A 155 -71.81 30.63 16.67
CA ASP A 155 -71.97 31.91 15.96
C ASP A 155 -73.21 31.90 15.02
N LEU A 156 -73.52 30.75 14.43
CA LEU A 156 -74.74 30.53 13.64
C LEU A 156 -75.98 30.38 14.54
N ASN A 157 -75.89 29.64 15.64
CA ASN A 157 -76.97 29.49 16.62
C ASN A 157 -77.30 30.80 17.34
N GLU A 158 -76.37 31.74 17.49
CA GLU A 158 -76.64 33.09 18.00
C GLU A 158 -77.37 33.93 16.95
N ARG A 159 -76.88 34.00 15.70
CA ARG A 159 -77.57 34.72 14.61
C ARG A 159 -78.97 34.18 14.34
N GLU A 160 -79.22 32.88 14.48
CA GLU A 160 -80.55 32.31 14.31
C GLU A 160 -81.52 32.75 15.42
N LYS A 161 -81.04 32.97 16.65
CA LYS A 161 -81.83 33.56 17.75
C LYS A 161 -82.10 35.04 17.48
N ASP A 162 -81.07 35.82 17.14
CA ASP A 162 -81.20 37.24 16.78
C ASP A 162 -82.21 37.44 15.64
N HIS A 163 -82.20 36.59 14.62
CA HIS A 163 -83.19 36.63 13.54
C HIS A 163 -84.60 36.27 14.00
N LYS A 164 -84.78 35.30 14.90
CA LYS A 164 -86.09 34.95 15.50
C LYS A 164 -86.64 36.08 16.37
N GLU A 165 -85.78 36.71 17.19
CA GLU A 165 -86.15 37.87 18.00
C GLU A 165 -86.43 39.10 17.13
N ALA A 166 -85.66 39.35 16.08
CA ALA A 166 -85.91 40.43 15.12
C ALA A 166 -87.26 40.25 14.40
N LEU A 167 -87.60 39.03 13.97
CA LEU A 167 -88.90 38.70 13.38
C LEU A 167 -90.05 38.95 14.37
N TYR A 168 -89.94 38.43 15.60
CA TYR A 168 -90.95 38.67 16.64
C TYR A 168 -91.15 40.17 16.95
N ASN A 169 -90.06 40.92 17.05
CA ASN A 169 -90.10 42.38 17.24
C ASN A 169 -90.72 43.11 16.03
N MET A 170 -90.48 42.65 14.80
CA MET A 170 -91.12 43.20 13.60
C MET A 170 -92.62 42.90 13.55
N GLU A 171 -93.04 41.67 13.87
CA GLU A 171 -94.46 41.30 13.98
C GLU A 171 -95.18 42.14 15.06
N GLN A 172 -94.56 42.30 16.24
CA GLN A 172 -95.10 43.13 17.32
C GLN A 172 -95.23 44.60 16.88
N ARG A 173 -94.20 45.18 16.26
CA ARG A 173 -94.23 46.55 15.72
C ARG A 173 -95.34 46.72 14.67
N ALA A 174 -95.48 45.78 13.74
CA ALA A 174 -96.52 45.83 12.70
C ALA A 174 -97.95 45.73 13.27
N VAL A 175 -98.16 44.97 14.35
CA VAL A 175 -99.46 44.93 15.06
C VAL A 175 -99.76 46.27 15.73
N VAL A 176 -98.78 46.91 16.38
CA VAL A 176 -98.96 48.22 17.02
C VAL A 176 -99.20 49.33 15.98
N GLU A 177 -98.44 49.35 14.89
CA GLU A 177 -98.58 50.33 13.80
C GLU A 177 -99.95 50.25 13.12
N LYS A 178 -100.45 49.03 12.87
CA LYS A 178 -101.80 48.77 12.35
C LYS A 178 -102.91 49.36 13.22
N ASP A 179 -102.73 49.40 14.54
CA ASP A 179 -103.71 50.00 15.47
C ASP A 179 -103.47 51.51 15.70
N ALA A 180 -102.26 52.02 15.47
CA ALA A 180 -102.00 53.45 15.40
C ALA A 180 -102.63 54.11 14.15
N LEU A 181 -102.47 53.48 12.98
CA LEU A 181 -103.02 53.96 11.70
C LEU A 181 -104.55 54.12 11.72
N LYS A 182 -105.27 53.22 12.42
CA LYS A 182 -106.73 53.36 12.62
C LYS A 182 -107.10 54.68 13.31
N LYS A 183 -106.39 55.02 14.39
CA LYS A 183 -106.61 56.25 15.17
C LYS A 183 -106.22 57.50 14.38
N GLU A 184 -105.17 57.41 13.57
CA GLU A 184 -104.73 58.53 12.71
C GLU A 184 -105.79 58.85 11.63
N VAL A 185 -106.48 57.84 11.09
CA VAL A 185 -107.59 58.04 10.14
C VAL A 185 -108.79 58.73 10.79
N GLU A 186 -109.14 58.36 12.03
CA GLU A 186 -110.20 59.05 12.79
C GLU A 186 -109.84 60.52 13.08
N GLN A 187 -108.58 60.78 13.43
CA GLN A 187 -108.11 62.15 13.74
C GLN A 187 -108.03 63.05 12.49
N LYS A 188 -107.60 62.51 11.34
CA LYS A 188 -107.51 63.26 10.07
C LYS A 188 -108.87 63.75 9.54
N LEU A 189 -109.99 63.14 9.96
CA LEU A 189 -111.33 63.61 9.59
C LEU A 189 -111.72 64.92 10.27
N LEU A 190 -111.25 65.15 11.51
CA LEU A 190 -111.50 66.38 12.26
C LEU A 190 -110.65 67.55 11.76
N GLN A 191 -109.37 67.29 11.49
CA GLN A 191 -108.35 68.31 11.18
C GLN A 191 -108.69 69.18 9.95
N VAL A 192 -109.37 68.61 8.95
CA VAL A 192 -109.81 69.32 7.72
C VAL A 192 -110.65 70.57 8.03
N SER A 193 -111.29 70.64 9.21
CA SER A 193 -112.11 71.78 9.64
C SER A 193 -111.29 72.98 10.13
N GLU A 194 -110.05 72.78 10.61
CA GLU A 194 -109.25 73.84 11.26
C GLU A 194 -108.32 74.58 10.29
N ASP A 195 -107.82 73.88 9.26
CA ASP A 195 -106.75 74.36 8.38
C ASP A 195 -107.12 75.60 7.54
N PHE A 196 -108.41 75.95 7.41
CA PHE A 196 -108.84 77.20 6.76
C PHE A 196 -108.34 78.45 7.52
N THR A 197 -108.27 78.39 8.84
CA THR A 197 -107.87 79.54 9.70
C THR A 197 -106.36 79.76 9.70
N ARG A 198 -105.58 78.70 9.46
CA ARG A 198 -104.11 78.67 9.62
C ARG A 198 -103.34 79.39 8.51
N SER A 199 -104.01 79.72 7.41
CA SER A 199 -103.43 80.19 6.14
C SER A 199 -102.45 81.38 6.27
N SER A 200 -102.66 82.29 7.23
CA SER A 200 -101.83 83.49 7.39
C SER A 200 -100.46 83.22 8.05
N GLU A 201 -100.38 82.26 8.99
CA GLU A 201 -99.16 81.94 9.73
C GLU A 201 -98.12 81.19 8.87
N ILE A 202 -98.60 80.45 7.87
CA ILE A 202 -97.79 79.60 6.96
C ILE A 202 -96.60 80.36 6.35
N ARG A 203 -96.76 81.66 6.10
CA ARG A 203 -95.79 82.49 5.36
C ARG A 203 -94.47 82.68 6.11
N ASN A 204 -94.50 82.92 7.43
CA ASN A 204 -93.28 83.07 8.23
C ASN A 204 -92.59 81.72 8.50
N ALA A 205 -93.38 80.67 8.72
CA ALA A 205 -92.86 79.32 8.90
C ALA A 205 -92.14 78.75 7.65
N GLY A 206 -92.27 79.39 6.48
CA GLY A 206 -91.57 79.00 5.25
C GLY A 206 -90.04 79.14 5.33
N TYR A 207 -89.54 80.28 5.85
CA TYR A 207 -88.11 80.58 5.86
C TYR A 207 -87.31 79.70 6.84
N THR A 208 -87.79 79.53 8.07
CA THR A 208 -87.12 78.67 9.07
C THR A 208 -87.02 77.22 8.61
N ARG A 209 -88.07 76.71 7.95
CA ARG A 209 -88.07 75.36 7.33
C ARG A 209 -87.16 75.24 6.10
N ARG A 210 -86.64 76.33 5.56
CA ARG A 210 -85.58 76.31 4.52
C ARG A 210 -84.20 76.18 5.18
N LEU A 211 -83.86 77.08 6.09
CA LEU A 211 -82.57 77.09 6.80
C LEU A 211 -82.29 75.77 7.56
N ILE A 212 -83.31 75.16 8.18
CA ILE A 212 -83.17 73.86 8.84
C ILE A 212 -82.83 72.74 7.84
N ARG A 213 -83.43 72.74 6.64
CA ARG A 213 -83.10 71.73 5.61
C ARG A 213 -81.71 71.93 5.02
N GLU A 214 -81.30 73.18 4.83
CA GLU A 214 -79.95 73.53 4.36
C GLU A 214 -78.89 73.15 5.42
N ASN A 215 -79.14 73.38 6.72
CA ASN A 215 -78.26 72.88 7.79
C ASN A 215 -78.19 71.34 7.86
N ILE A 216 -79.33 70.64 7.75
CA ILE A 216 -79.35 69.16 7.77
C ILE A 216 -78.64 68.58 6.53
N ALA A 217 -78.69 69.25 5.38
CA ALA A 217 -77.93 68.86 4.19
C ALA A 217 -76.42 69.04 4.42
N LEU A 218 -75.99 70.22 4.89
CA LEU A 218 -74.59 70.52 5.19
C LEU A 218 -74.02 69.60 6.27
N GLN A 219 -74.77 69.29 7.33
CA GLN A 219 -74.32 68.35 8.36
C GLN A 219 -74.09 66.96 7.76
N LYS A 220 -75.00 66.45 6.93
CA LYS A 220 -74.82 65.15 6.26
C LYS A 220 -73.61 65.14 5.31
N GLU A 221 -73.35 66.26 4.63
CA GLU A 221 -72.19 66.40 3.75
C GLU A 221 -70.88 66.41 4.57
N ILE A 222 -70.87 67.10 5.72
CA ILE A 222 -69.76 67.06 6.70
C ILE A 222 -69.59 65.64 7.25
N ASP A 223 -70.66 64.94 7.65
CA ASP A 223 -70.60 63.58 8.18
C ASP A 223 -70.00 62.62 7.12
N LEU A 224 -70.42 62.74 5.85
CA LEU A 224 -69.85 61.97 4.73
C LEU A 224 -68.38 62.28 4.48
N LEU A 225 -67.98 63.56 4.54
CA LEU A 225 -66.57 63.97 4.41
C LEU A 225 -65.72 63.45 5.57
N VAL A 226 -66.23 63.47 6.81
CA VAL A 226 -65.56 62.89 7.99
C VAL A 226 -65.42 61.38 7.86
N MET A 227 -66.47 60.67 7.44
CA MET A 227 -66.39 59.22 7.16
C MET A 227 -65.39 58.91 6.03
N SER A 228 -65.31 59.75 5.00
CA SER A 228 -64.33 59.63 3.92
C SER A 228 -62.90 59.83 4.44
N GLN A 229 -62.67 60.86 5.25
CA GLN A 229 -61.37 61.15 5.86
C GLN A 229 -60.92 60.02 6.81
N ILE A 230 -61.82 59.45 7.60
CA ILE A 230 -61.53 58.30 8.46
C ILE A 230 -61.11 57.08 7.63
N LYS A 231 -61.85 56.76 6.55
CA LYS A 231 -61.50 55.66 5.64
C LYS A 231 -60.17 55.87 4.93
N LEU A 232 -59.90 57.10 4.49
CA LEU A 232 -58.63 57.45 3.84
C LEU A 232 -57.45 57.38 4.84
N GLN A 233 -57.66 57.81 6.09
CA GLN A 233 -56.66 57.69 7.15
C GLN A 233 -56.38 56.22 7.50
N GLN A 234 -57.41 55.37 7.56
CA GLN A 234 -57.27 53.93 7.76
C GLN A 234 -56.54 53.25 6.59
N ALA A 235 -56.87 53.61 5.34
CA ALA A 235 -56.15 53.11 4.17
C ALA A 235 -54.67 53.53 4.19
N TYR A 236 -54.38 54.77 4.61
CA TYR A 236 -53.02 55.28 4.75
C TYR A 236 -52.23 54.57 5.86
N THR A 237 -52.80 54.32 7.04
CA THR A 237 -52.13 53.54 8.08
C THR A 237 -51.85 52.12 7.61
N ASN A 238 -52.86 51.44 7.07
CA ASN A 238 -52.72 50.05 6.61
C ASN A 238 -51.65 49.91 5.51
N GLN A 239 -51.54 50.88 4.59
CA GLN A 239 -50.48 50.88 3.57
C GLN A 239 -49.10 51.24 4.13
N LYS A 240 -49.02 52.09 5.16
CA LYS A 240 -47.76 52.39 5.86
C LYS A 240 -47.26 51.17 6.64
N ASP A 241 -48.15 50.47 7.32
CA ASP A 241 -47.81 49.32 8.15
C ASP A 241 -47.35 48.14 7.27
N LYS A 242 -48.06 47.86 6.16
CA LYS A 242 -47.60 46.95 5.09
C LYS A 242 -46.23 47.35 4.50
N HIS A 243 -45.95 48.65 4.33
CA HIS A 243 -44.66 49.08 3.80
C HIS A 243 -43.51 48.78 4.78
N LYS A 244 -43.74 48.98 6.08
CA LYS A 244 -42.79 48.63 7.15
C LYS A 244 -42.56 47.11 7.23
N GLU A 245 -43.63 46.32 7.13
CA GLU A 245 -43.60 44.85 7.08
C GLU A 245 -42.75 44.35 5.90
N MET A 246 -42.96 44.89 4.70
CA MET A 246 -42.13 44.58 3.52
C MET A 246 -40.66 45.01 3.68
N GLU A 247 -40.37 46.12 4.39
CA GLU A 247 -39.00 46.57 4.68
C GLU A 247 -38.29 45.62 5.68
N GLU A 248 -39.01 45.13 6.68
CA GLU A 248 -38.52 44.15 7.66
C GLU A 248 -38.28 42.78 7.02
N GLN A 249 -39.20 42.30 6.17
CA GLN A 249 -39.01 41.09 5.35
C GLN A 249 -37.79 41.21 4.41
N TYR A 250 -37.62 42.34 3.73
CA TYR A 250 -36.47 42.56 2.85
C TYR A 250 -35.14 42.57 3.62
N SER A 251 -35.13 43.15 4.83
CA SER A 251 -33.97 43.11 5.74
C SER A 251 -33.61 41.69 6.18
N ALA A 252 -34.61 40.86 6.53
CA ALA A 252 -34.39 39.45 6.86
C ALA A 252 -33.85 38.65 5.64
N LEU A 253 -34.42 38.87 4.46
CA LEU A 253 -33.99 38.21 3.22
C LEU A 253 -32.54 38.60 2.82
N ASP A 254 -32.14 39.87 3.00
CA ASP A 254 -30.76 40.30 2.76
C ASP A 254 -29.77 39.62 3.73
N GLN A 255 -30.15 39.48 5.02
CA GLN A 255 -29.35 38.75 6.00
C GLN A 255 -29.17 37.28 5.61
N ILE A 256 -30.25 36.57 5.28
CA ILE A 256 -30.22 35.16 4.82
C ILE A 256 -29.35 35.01 3.56
N LYS A 257 -29.51 35.90 2.57
CA LYS A 257 -28.67 35.95 1.36
C LYS A 257 -27.19 36.12 1.71
N ASN A 258 -26.86 37.05 2.61
CA ASN A 258 -25.48 37.31 3.01
C ASN A 258 -24.86 36.12 3.76
N GLU A 259 -25.64 35.40 4.57
CA GLU A 259 -25.19 34.16 5.20
C GLU A 259 -25.00 33.02 4.19
N LEU A 260 -25.92 32.85 3.24
CA LEU A 260 -25.79 31.87 2.17
C LEU A 260 -24.54 32.12 1.30
N VAL A 261 -24.25 33.39 0.99
CA VAL A 261 -23.02 33.79 0.28
C VAL A 261 -21.77 33.48 1.12
N ARG A 262 -21.74 33.81 2.41
CA ARG A 262 -20.62 33.47 3.32
C ARG A 262 -20.41 31.95 3.40
N ASN A 263 -21.50 31.18 3.51
CA ASN A 263 -21.47 29.73 3.56
C ASN A 263 -20.93 29.14 2.25
N SER A 264 -21.43 29.61 1.10
CA SER A 264 -20.93 29.25 -0.23
C SER A 264 -19.43 29.52 -0.41
N VAL A 265 -18.97 30.74 -0.07
CA VAL A 265 -17.54 31.10 -0.10
C VAL A 265 -16.69 30.20 0.81
N ASN A 266 -17.21 29.81 1.97
CA ASN A 266 -16.51 28.87 2.86
C ASN A 266 -16.48 27.44 2.28
N LYS A 267 -17.56 26.95 1.65
CA LYS A 267 -17.56 25.67 0.93
C LYS A 267 -16.55 25.68 -0.23
N ILE A 268 -16.48 26.76 -1.01
CA ILE A 268 -15.51 26.94 -2.10
C ILE A 268 -14.08 26.83 -1.56
N LYS A 269 -13.73 27.56 -0.49
CA LYS A 269 -12.40 27.47 0.15
C LYS A 269 -12.04 26.05 0.62
N ILE A 270 -13.01 25.31 1.14
CA ILE A 270 -12.82 23.91 1.54
C ILE A 270 -12.56 23.02 0.30
N ILE A 271 -13.36 23.17 -0.76
CA ILE A 271 -13.20 22.44 -2.02
C ILE A 271 -11.81 22.71 -2.63
N GLU A 272 -11.40 23.97 -2.76
CA GLU A 272 -10.06 24.32 -3.23
C GLU A 272 -8.95 23.73 -2.34
N GLY A 273 -9.15 23.71 -1.01
CA GLY A 273 -8.21 23.11 -0.06
C GLY A 273 -8.04 21.61 -0.29
N LEU A 274 -9.15 20.89 -0.52
CA LEU A 274 -9.17 19.47 -0.88
C LEU A 274 -8.51 19.23 -2.25
N THR A 275 -8.83 20.03 -3.27
CA THR A 275 -8.22 19.94 -4.61
C THR A 275 -6.70 20.12 -4.56
N ARG A 276 -6.19 21.17 -3.90
CA ARG A 276 -4.74 21.39 -3.73
C ARG A 276 -4.06 20.24 -2.99
N ASN A 277 -4.75 19.59 -2.05
CA ASN A 277 -4.21 18.43 -1.32
C ASN A 277 -4.23 17.16 -2.18
N TYR A 278 -5.27 16.94 -2.98
CA TYR A 278 -5.34 15.87 -3.96
C TYR A 278 -4.24 16.01 -5.04
N GLU A 279 -3.99 17.22 -5.56
CA GLU A 279 -2.92 17.50 -6.51
C GLU A 279 -1.54 17.18 -5.93
N LYS A 280 -1.26 17.61 -4.69
CA LYS A 280 -0.02 17.26 -3.97
C LYS A 280 0.13 15.75 -3.77
N LEU A 281 -0.96 15.04 -3.47
CA LEU A 281 -0.94 13.58 -3.32
C LEU A 281 -0.72 12.87 -4.66
N LYS A 282 -1.36 13.34 -5.73
CA LYS A 282 -1.17 12.87 -7.12
C LYS A 282 0.26 13.07 -7.60
N ALA A 283 0.88 14.21 -7.28
CA ALA A 283 2.29 14.48 -7.58
C ALA A 283 3.22 13.47 -6.86
N LYS A 284 3.04 13.27 -5.54
CA LYS A 284 3.78 12.26 -4.77
C LYS A 284 3.58 10.83 -5.31
N TYR A 285 2.36 10.48 -5.72
CA TYR A 285 2.08 9.17 -6.30
C TYR A 285 2.83 8.94 -7.63
N VAL A 286 2.87 9.95 -8.51
CA VAL A 286 3.69 9.91 -9.74
C VAL A 286 5.19 9.80 -9.43
N GLU A 287 5.66 10.46 -8.36
CA GLU A 287 7.05 10.37 -7.90
C GLU A 287 7.40 8.96 -7.39
N VAL A 288 6.53 8.36 -6.56
CA VAL A 288 6.67 6.96 -6.09
C VAL A 288 6.66 5.97 -7.25
N LEU A 289 5.82 6.17 -8.27
CA LEU A 289 5.83 5.36 -9.49
C LEU A 289 7.15 5.48 -10.27
N ARG A 290 7.76 6.67 -10.32
CA ARG A 290 9.09 6.88 -10.94
C ARG A 290 10.18 6.13 -10.15
N PHE A 291 10.20 6.26 -8.82
CA PHE A 291 11.15 5.54 -7.97
C PHE A 291 10.99 4.01 -8.10
N ARG A 292 9.75 3.50 -8.07
CA ARG A 292 9.46 2.08 -8.29
C ARG A 292 10.00 1.60 -9.64
N LYS A 293 9.74 2.32 -10.74
CA LYS A 293 10.23 1.95 -12.08
C LYS A 293 11.76 1.98 -12.18
N ALA A 294 12.42 2.93 -11.51
CA ALA A 294 13.88 2.99 -11.43
C ALA A 294 14.47 1.81 -10.63
N TYR A 295 13.84 1.43 -9.52
CA TYR A 295 14.23 0.30 -8.70
C TYR A 295 14.03 -1.05 -9.43
N GLU A 296 12.89 -1.23 -10.11
CA GLU A 296 12.64 -2.39 -10.97
C GLU A 296 13.67 -2.49 -12.11
N ALA A 297 14.10 -1.36 -12.70
CA ALA A 297 15.18 -1.35 -13.69
C ALA A 297 16.54 -1.74 -13.09
N HIS A 298 16.90 -1.20 -11.92
CA HIS A 298 18.15 -1.54 -11.22
C HIS A 298 18.23 -3.04 -10.89
N ILE A 299 17.13 -3.65 -10.42
CA ILE A 299 17.06 -5.09 -10.17
C ILE A 299 17.33 -5.91 -11.45
N GLN A 300 16.82 -5.48 -12.60
CA GLN A 300 17.06 -6.19 -13.87
C GLN A 300 18.50 -6.00 -14.37
N GLU A 301 19.12 -4.84 -14.15
CA GLU A 301 20.54 -4.63 -14.41
C GLU A 301 21.43 -5.49 -13.50
N GLU A 302 21.13 -5.54 -12.20
CA GLU A 302 21.84 -6.37 -11.22
C GLU A 302 21.72 -7.87 -11.55
N ARG A 303 20.55 -8.35 -11.97
CA ARG A 303 20.39 -9.72 -12.49
C ARG A 303 21.25 -9.97 -13.73
N CYS A 304 21.31 -9.01 -14.65
CA CYS A 304 22.12 -9.09 -15.87
C CYS A 304 23.63 -9.10 -15.57
N THR A 305 24.11 -8.30 -14.62
CA THR A 305 25.51 -8.30 -14.19
C THR A 305 25.86 -9.58 -13.40
N ASN A 306 24.96 -10.08 -12.55
CA ASN A 306 25.13 -11.33 -11.81
C ASN A 306 25.26 -12.55 -12.75
N VAL A 307 24.46 -12.61 -13.83
CA VAL A 307 24.61 -13.63 -14.89
C VAL A 307 25.96 -13.51 -15.58
N LYS A 308 26.36 -12.30 -16.01
CA LYS A 308 27.68 -12.07 -16.63
C LYS A 308 28.84 -12.45 -15.71
N GLN A 309 28.73 -12.18 -14.40
CA GLN A 309 29.72 -12.60 -13.39
C GLN A 309 29.78 -14.12 -13.25
N LYS A 310 28.64 -14.82 -13.24
CA LYS A 310 28.59 -16.30 -13.21
C LYS A 310 29.23 -16.92 -14.45
N ASP A 311 29.00 -16.35 -15.64
CA ASP A 311 29.66 -16.78 -16.88
C ASP A 311 31.18 -16.57 -16.84
N VAL A 312 31.64 -15.41 -16.35
CA VAL A 312 33.07 -15.13 -16.18
C VAL A 312 33.69 -16.09 -15.15
N ALA A 313 33.03 -16.35 -14.02
CA ALA A 313 33.49 -17.31 -13.01
C ALA A 313 33.46 -18.77 -13.51
N ALA A 314 32.57 -19.13 -14.43
CA ALA A 314 32.60 -20.43 -15.12
C ALA A 314 33.79 -20.52 -16.09
N LYS A 315 34.05 -19.48 -16.88
CA LYS A 315 35.23 -19.39 -17.78
C LYS A 315 36.54 -19.45 -16.98
N LEU A 316 36.62 -18.73 -15.85
CA LEU A 316 37.80 -18.72 -14.99
C LEU A 316 38.09 -20.12 -14.41
N ARG A 317 37.07 -20.82 -13.89
CA ARG A 317 37.21 -22.21 -13.40
C ARG A 317 37.64 -23.17 -14.51
N ASN A 318 37.15 -22.99 -15.74
CA ASN A 318 37.55 -23.81 -16.88
C ASN A 318 38.99 -23.53 -17.35
N LEU A 319 39.46 -22.28 -17.22
CA LEU A 319 40.86 -21.93 -17.49
C LEU A 319 41.80 -22.48 -16.39
N ALA A 320 41.42 -22.37 -15.11
CA ALA A 320 42.18 -22.92 -13.99
C ALA A 320 42.39 -24.44 -14.15
N LYS A 321 41.33 -25.20 -14.49
CA LYS A 321 41.44 -26.65 -14.78
C LYS A 321 42.36 -26.97 -15.96
N ARG A 322 42.38 -26.14 -17.01
CA ARG A 322 43.32 -26.33 -18.13
C ARG A 322 44.76 -26.07 -17.71
N MET A 323 44.98 -25.03 -16.91
CA MET A 323 46.30 -24.70 -16.36
C MET A 323 46.82 -25.83 -15.47
N GLU A 324 45.99 -26.36 -14.58
CA GLU A 324 46.30 -27.52 -13.72
C GLU A 324 46.68 -28.78 -14.52
N ILE A 325 45.95 -29.08 -15.61
CA ILE A 325 46.28 -30.18 -16.53
C ILE A 325 47.64 -29.93 -17.19
N THR A 326 47.88 -28.74 -17.75
CA THR A 326 49.15 -28.41 -18.40
C THR A 326 50.33 -28.36 -17.42
N GLU A 327 50.10 -28.00 -16.14
CA GLU A 327 51.11 -28.14 -15.09
C GLU A 327 51.44 -29.61 -14.81
N LEU A 328 50.45 -30.50 -14.76
CA LEU A 328 50.68 -31.95 -14.59
C LEU A 328 51.39 -32.56 -15.81
N GLU A 329 51.02 -32.15 -17.02
CA GLU A 329 51.71 -32.53 -18.26
C GLU A 329 53.17 -32.06 -18.25
N ASN A 330 53.44 -30.82 -17.84
CA ASN A 330 54.80 -30.30 -17.69
C ASN A 330 55.61 -31.04 -16.60
N ARG A 331 55.01 -31.33 -15.44
CA ARG A 331 55.65 -32.15 -14.38
C ARG A 331 56.03 -33.54 -14.91
N ASN A 332 55.12 -34.19 -15.63
CA ASN A 332 55.38 -35.49 -16.25
C ASN A 332 56.49 -35.42 -17.32
N LEU A 333 56.50 -34.37 -18.15
CA LEU A 333 57.55 -34.15 -19.15
C LEU A 333 58.93 -33.91 -18.52
N VAL A 334 59.01 -33.19 -17.39
CA VAL A 334 60.26 -33.02 -16.63
C VAL A 334 60.76 -34.37 -16.10
N VAL A 335 59.91 -35.17 -15.47
CA VAL A 335 60.29 -36.51 -14.96
C VAL A 335 60.74 -37.45 -16.09
N VAL A 336 60.08 -37.41 -17.25
CA VAL A 336 60.49 -38.19 -18.44
C VAL A 336 61.82 -37.67 -19.01
N HIS A 337 62.06 -36.35 -18.99
CA HIS A 337 63.35 -35.78 -19.40
C HIS A 337 64.48 -36.19 -18.46
N GLU A 338 64.26 -36.21 -17.14
CA GLU A 338 65.24 -36.69 -16.15
C GLU A 338 65.56 -38.18 -16.32
N GLN A 339 64.55 -39.01 -16.64
CA GLN A 339 64.74 -40.41 -17.02
C GLN A 339 65.55 -40.58 -18.31
N HIS A 340 65.35 -39.71 -19.31
CA HIS A 340 66.14 -39.74 -20.55
C HIS A 340 67.57 -39.23 -20.35
N GLU A 341 67.81 -38.18 -19.56
CA GLU A 341 69.16 -37.71 -19.22
C GLU A 341 69.94 -38.76 -18.43
N THR A 342 69.34 -39.41 -17.43
CA THR A 342 70.02 -40.48 -16.68
C THR A 342 70.38 -41.67 -17.57
N GLU A 343 69.49 -42.09 -18.48
CA GLU A 343 69.82 -43.14 -19.47
C GLU A 343 70.91 -42.68 -20.45
N ILE A 344 70.88 -41.43 -20.92
CA ILE A 344 71.93 -40.84 -21.76
C ILE A 344 73.30 -40.83 -21.04
N MET A 345 73.33 -40.50 -19.74
CA MET A 345 74.55 -40.56 -18.94
C MET A 345 75.05 -42.01 -18.79
N ARG A 346 74.15 -42.96 -18.52
CA ARG A 346 74.46 -44.39 -18.40
C ARG A 346 75.04 -44.98 -19.70
N LEU A 347 74.41 -44.70 -20.84
CA LEU A 347 74.88 -45.10 -22.17
C LEU A 347 76.24 -44.46 -22.53
N ARG A 348 76.46 -43.18 -22.15
CA ARG A 348 77.78 -42.52 -22.29
C ARG A 348 78.85 -43.21 -21.43
N GLY A 349 78.50 -43.69 -20.24
CA GLY A 349 79.36 -44.52 -19.38
C GLY A 349 79.77 -45.81 -20.08
N MET A 350 78.81 -46.63 -20.46
CA MET A 350 79.03 -47.90 -21.18
C MET A 350 79.90 -47.71 -22.45
N ILE A 351 79.61 -46.69 -23.27
CA ILE A 351 80.41 -46.37 -24.47
C ILE A 351 81.86 -46.00 -24.10
N GLN A 352 82.09 -45.29 -22.99
CA GLN A 352 83.42 -44.93 -22.52
C GLN A 352 84.17 -46.14 -21.94
N GLU A 353 83.50 -47.08 -21.27
CA GLU A 353 84.09 -48.34 -20.79
C GLU A 353 84.50 -49.27 -21.95
N ILE A 354 83.61 -49.46 -22.94
CA ILE A 354 83.90 -50.18 -24.18
C ILE A 354 85.10 -49.55 -24.91
N LYS A 355 85.12 -48.22 -25.00
CA LYS A 355 86.21 -47.45 -25.61
C LYS A 355 87.54 -47.56 -24.85
N CYS A 356 87.52 -47.70 -23.52
CA CYS A 356 88.72 -47.96 -22.75
C CYS A 356 89.21 -49.40 -22.94
N THR A 357 88.36 -50.41 -22.69
CA THR A 357 88.74 -51.82 -22.87
C THR A 357 89.24 -52.15 -24.29
N VAL A 358 88.61 -51.61 -25.34
CA VAL A 358 89.10 -51.74 -26.72
C VAL A 358 90.45 -51.04 -26.93
N ARG A 359 90.67 -49.84 -26.37
CA ARG A 359 91.98 -49.16 -26.45
C ARG A 359 93.06 -49.98 -25.76
N ASP A 360 92.78 -50.42 -24.54
CA ASP A 360 93.76 -51.10 -23.68
C ASP A 360 94.13 -52.47 -24.28
N ALA A 361 93.16 -53.16 -24.90
CA ALA A 361 93.41 -54.34 -25.70
C ALA A 361 94.27 -54.06 -26.95
N ILE A 362 93.99 -53.00 -27.73
CA ILE A 362 94.83 -52.60 -28.89
C ILE A 362 96.27 -52.29 -28.44
N VAL A 363 96.44 -51.58 -27.33
CA VAL A 363 97.77 -51.32 -26.73
C VAL A 363 98.44 -52.64 -26.34
N SER A 364 97.70 -53.58 -25.74
CA SER A 364 98.23 -54.90 -25.37
C SER A 364 98.59 -55.79 -26.58
N GLU A 365 97.83 -55.71 -27.67
CA GLU A 365 98.07 -56.47 -28.91
C GLU A 365 99.31 -55.93 -29.63
N ASN A 366 99.44 -54.61 -29.71
CA ASN A 366 100.65 -53.96 -30.24
C ASN A 366 101.89 -54.29 -29.38
N ALA A 367 101.75 -54.31 -28.04
CA ALA A 367 102.83 -54.69 -27.14
C ALA A 367 103.27 -56.16 -27.31
N VAL A 368 102.33 -57.08 -27.60
CA VAL A 368 102.65 -58.51 -27.85
C VAL A 368 103.30 -58.72 -29.23
N LYS A 369 102.92 -57.96 -30.26
CA LYS A 369 103.57 -58.03 -31.59
C LYS A 369 104.99 -57.47 -31.59
N VAL A 370 105.19 -56.32 -30.95
CA VAL A 370 106.49 -55.62 -30.88
C VAL A 370 107.48 -56.33 -29.93
N PHE A 371 107.04 -57.31 -29.12
CA PHE A 371 107.92 -58.06 -28.22
C PHE A 371 108.91 -58.99 -28.95
N PRO A 372 108.50 -59.95 -29.82
CA PRO A 372 109.43 -60.73 -30.62
C PRO A 372 110.23 -59.89 -31.61
N GLU A 373 109.63 -58.87 -32.23
CA GLU A 373 110.34 -57.94 -33.14
C GLU A 373 111.54 -57.27 -32.43
N ARG A 374 111.39 -56.89 -31.16
CA ARG A 374 112.48 -56.35 -30.33
C ARG A 374 113.53 -57.37 -29.90
N LEU A 375 113.21 -58.67 -29.88
CA LEU A 375 114.19 -59.73 -29.61
C LEU A 375 115.04 -59.99 -30.86
N GLU A 376 114.44 -59.92 -32.05
CA GLU A 376 115.14 -59.94 -33.34
C GLU A 376 116.10 -58.74 -33.48
N ASP A 377 115.63 -57.51 -33.20
CA ASP A 377 116.47 -56.29 -33.18
C ASP A 377 117.60 -56.33 -32.13
N ALA A 378 117.44 -57.09 -31.04
CA ALA A 378 118.42 -57.17 -29.96
C ALA A 378 119.54 -58.19 -30.20
N ALA A 379 119.32 -59.19 -31.07
CA ALA A 379 120.30 -60.22 -31.45
C ALA A 379 120.96 -60.98 -30.28
N VAL A 380 120.20 -61.25 -29.20
CA VAL A 380 120.69 -61.95 -27.99
C VAL A 380 120.44 -63.46 -28.05
N ASP A 381 119.29 -63.88 -28.57
CA ASP A 381 118.80 -65.26 -28.53
C ASP A 381 118.88 -65.98 -29.90
N GLY A 382 118.84 -67.31 -29.88
CA GLY A 382 118.90 -68.14 -31.08
C GLY A 382 117.57 -68.17 -31.86
N PRO A 383 117.59 -68.42 -33.19
CA PRO A 383 116.40 -68.35 -34.04
C PRO A 383 115.28 -69.31 -33.60
N ASP A 384 115.64 -70.53 -33.19
CA ASP A 384 114.67 -71.54 -32.73
C ASP A 384 113.87 -71.06 -31.50
N VAL A 385 114.49 -70.26 -30.61
CA VAL A 385 113.87 -69.69 -29.41
C VAL A 385 112.99 -68.48 -29.76
N ILE A 386 113.41 -67.68 -30.75
CA ILE A 386 112.63 -66.54 -31.23
C ILE A 386 111.32 -67.01 -31.89
N ASP A 387 111.35 -68.10 -32.66
CA ASP A 387 110.13 -68.67 -33.24
C ASP A 387 109.23 -69.38 -32.21
N GLU A 388 109.77 -70.01 -31.16
CA GLU A 388 108.98 -70.51 -30.03
C GLU A 388 108.25 -69.34 -29.30
N VAL A 389 108.97 -68.25 -29.00
CA VAL A 389 108.38 -67.01 -28.44
C VAL A 389 107.38 -66.37 -29.41
N ARG A 390 107.56 -66.50 -30.72
CA ARG A 390 106.60 -66.04 -31.74
C ARG A 390 105.30 -66.86 -31.72
N GLU A 391 105.38 -68.18 -31.59
CA GLU A 391 104.19 -69.03 -31.43
C GLU A 391 103.49 -68.76 -30.09
N GLU A 392 104.23 -68.61 -28.99
CA GLU A 392 103.66 -68.20 -27.69
C GLU A 392 102.98 -66.83 -27.77
N ALA A 393 103.59 -65.84 -28.42
CA ALA A 393 102.98 -64.51 -28.63
C ALA A 393 101.68 -64.59 -29.45
N VAL A 394 101.60 -65.47 -30.44
CA VAL A 394 100.38 -65.74 -31.21
C VAL A 394 99.31 -66.46 -30.36
N ALA A 395 99.71 -67.41 -29.51
CA ALA A 395 98.80 -68.10 -28.58
C ALA A 395 98.24 -67.12 -27.52
N LEU A 396 99.11 -66.30 -26.92
CA LEU A 396 98.77 -65.27 -25.95
C LEU A 396 97.86 -64.19 -26.56
N SER A 397 98.05 -63.84 -27.84
CA SER A 397 97.16 -62.94 -28.58
C SER A 397 95.77 -63.53 -28.79
N LYS A 398 95.66 -64.84 -29.08
CA LYS A 398 94.37 -65.54 -29.18
C LYS A 398 93.64 -65.58 -27.83
N LEU A 399 94.38 -65.81 -26.73
CA LEU A 399 93.82 -65.82 -25.38
C LEU A 399 93.30 -64.43 -24.97
N LYS A 400 94.12 -63.38 -25.11
CA LYS A 400 93.74 -61.98 -24.83
C LYS A 400 92.55 -61.51 -25.65
N ARG A 401 92.39 -62.00 -26.90
CA ARG A 401 91.20 -61.75 -27.73
C ARG A 401 89.95 -62.41 -27.16
N GLY A 402 90.06 -63.61 -26.58
CA GLY A 402 88.99 -64.26 -25.83
C GLY A 402 88.61 -63.46 -24.58
N ASP A 403 89.60 -63.04 -23.79
CA ASP A 403 89.39 -62.23 -22.58
C ASP A 403 88.72 -60.87 -22.90
N LEU A 404 89.14 -60.19 -23.97
CA LEU A 404 88.50 -58.97 -24.45
C LEU A 404 87.03 -59.21 -24.83
N LEU A 405 86.75 -60.29 -25.57
CA LEU A 405 85.37 -60.62 -25.96
C LEU A 405 84.50 -60.94 -24.74
N ALA A 406 85.04 -61.62 -23.73
CA ALA A 406 84.37 -61.87 -22.46
C ALA A 406 84.14 -60.57 -21.65
N GLN A 407 85.13 -59.68 -21.57
CA GLN A 407 84.98 -58.37 -20.90
C GLN A 407 83.93 -57.50 -21.60
N LEU A 408 83.95 -57.41 -22.93
CA LEU A 408 82.94 -56.68 -23.70
C LEU A 408 81.54 -57.29 -23.54
N MET A 409 81.43 -58.63 -23.54
CA MET A 409 80.16 -59.30 -23.23
C MET A 409 79.68 -58.95 -21.82
N ASN A 410 80.57 -58.96 -20.82
CA ASN A 410 80.20 -58.63 -19.44
C ASN A 410 79.77 -57.17 -19.27
N ILE A 411 80.47 -56.21 -19.90
CA ILE A 411 80.10 -54.78 -19.86
C ILE A 411 78.73 -54.56 -20.50
N VAL A 412 78.47 -55.17 -21.67
CA VAL A 412 77.15 -55.09 -22.33
C VAL A 412 76.07 -55.81 -21.51
N SER A 413 76.42 -56.93 -20.86
CA SER A 413 75.45 -57.75 -20.09
C SER A 413 75.04 -57.09 -18.78
N SER A 414 75.99 -56.59 -17.98
CA SER A 414 75.67 -55.88 -16.73
C SER A 414 74.79 -54.66 -16.99
N HIS A 415 75.16 -53.85 -18.00
CA HIS A 415 74.35 -52.73 -18.46
C HIS A 415 73.05 -53.14 -19.20
N SER A 416 72.80 -54.44 -19.42
CA SER A 416 71.52 -54.95 -19.92
C SER A 416 70.59 -55.47 -18.82
N GLU A 417 71.15 -55.97 -17.71
CA GLU A 417 70.41 -56.41 -16.53
C GLU A 417 69.87 -55.21 -15.71
N GLU A 418 70.58 -54.08 -15.73
CA GLU A 418 70.15 -52.81 -15.14
C GLU A 418 69.01 -52.08 -15.88
N LEU A 419 68.44 -52.64 -16.96
CA LEU A 419 67.41 -51.95 -17.72
C LEU A 419 66.17 -51.65 -16.83
N PRO A 420 65.81 -50.37 -16.59
CA PRO A 420 64.44 -50.07 -16.19
C PRO A 420 63.53 -50.55 -17.32
N ARG A 421 62.40 -51.18 -16.95
CA ARG A 421 61.49 -51.81 -17.91
C ARG A 421 60.82 -50.76 -18.80
N THR A 422 61.49 -50.38 -19.89
CA THR A 422 61.05 -49.31 -20.79
C THR A 422 59.61 -49.55 -21.22
N PRO A 423 58.71 -48.55 -21.14
CA PRO A 423 57.37 -48.68 -21.68
C PRO A 423 57.49 -48.89 -23.18
N SER A 424 57.27 -50.14 -23.62
CA SER A 424 57.42 -50.50 -25.03
C SER A 424 56.46 -49.69 -25.90
N ILE A 425 56.71 -49.64 -27.21
CA ILE A 425 55.80 -49.01 -28.17
C ILE A 425 54.38 -49.61 -28.10
N GLY A 426 54.21 -50.85 -27.61
CA GLY A 426 52.89 -51.42 -27.29
C GLY A 426 52.15 -50.73 -26.14
N SER A 427 52.87 -50.14 -25.17
CA SER A 427 52.28 -49.35 -24.08
C SER A 427 51.71 -48.01 -24.57
N ILE A 428 52.31 -47.42 -25.61
CA ILE A 428 51.77 -46.24 -26.30
C ILE A 428 50.41 -46.56 -26.94
N GLY A 429 50.20 -47.81 -27.38
CA GLY A 429 48.89 -48.31 -27.82
C GLY A 429 47.84 -48.50 -26.70
N SER A 430 48.26 -48.50 -25.43
CA SER A 430 47.37 -48.47 -24.26
C SER A 430 47.04 -47.04 -23.82
N ALA A 431 47.96 -46.09 -24.05
CA ALA A 431 47.77 -44.66 -23.85
C ALA A 431 46.91 -44.02 -24.96
N THR A 432 45.79 -44.65 -25.32
CA THR A 432 44.79 -44.01 -26.19
C THR A 432 44.24 -42.76 -25.51
N SER A 433 44.15 -41.67 -26.28
CA SER A 433 43.58 -40.40 -25.82
C SER A 433 42.30 -40.62 -25.02
N SER A 434 42.27 -40.16 -23.76
CA SER A 434 41.17 -40.37 -22.81
C SER A 434 39.82 -39.80 -23.27
N LEU A 435 39.82 -39.08 -24.39
CA LEU A 435 38.66 -38.53 -25.06
C LEU A 435 37.92 -39.54 -25.97
N TYR A 436 38.50 -40.67 -26.38
CA TYR A 436 37.89 -41.60 -27.35
C TYR A 436 38.09 -43.10 -27.01
N ALA A 437 37.14 -43.95 -27.42
CA ALA A 437 37.13 -45.40 -27.24
C ALA A 437 36.79 -46.14 -28.55
N PRO A 438 37.30 -47.36 -28.80
CA PRO A 438 36.90 -48.17 -29.95
C PRO A 438 35.46 -48.71 -29.79
N GLY A 439 34.55 -48.25 -30.65
CA GLY A 439 33.20 -48.79 -30.80
C GLY A 439 33.07 -49.67 -32.05
N LYS A 440 31.92 -50.35 -32.22
CA LYS A 440 31.64 -51.25 -33.35
C LYS A 440 31.61 -50.57 -34.74
N MET A 441 31.78 -49.25 -34.82
CA MET A 441 31.87 -48.47 -36.06
C MET A 441 33.06 -47.48 -36.07
N GLY A 442 34.08 -47.71 -35.23
CA GLY A 442 35.26 -46.85 -35.11
C GLY A 442 35.34 -46.10 -33.78
N PHE A 443 36.21 -45.09 -33.70
CA PHE A 443 36.47 -44.34 -32.47
C PHE A 443 35.31 -43.40 -32.10
N MET A 444 34.69 -43.63 -30.93
CA MET A 444 33.62 -42.79 -30.38
C MET A 444 34.12 -42.00 -29.16
N PRO A 445 33.68 -40.75 -28.96
CA PRO A 445 34.12 -39.97 -27.80
C PRO A 445 33.62 -40.57 -26.48
N GLN A 446 34.53 -40.68 -25.50
CA GLN A 446 34.24 -41.11 -24.14
C GLN A 446 33.31 -40.09 -23.47
N ARG A 447 32.12 -40.53 -23.03
CA ARG A 447 31.40 -39.82 -21.98
C ARG A 447 32.13 -40.07 -20.66
N PRO A 448 32.28 -39.06 -19.77
CA PRO A 448 32.92 -39.29 -18.48
C PRO A 448 32.17 -40.38 -17.72
N LYS A 449 32.92 -41.34 -17.15
CA LYS A 449 32.33 -42.37 -16.29
C LYS A 449 31.69 -41.70 -15.08
N ALA A 450 30.50 -42.18 -14.71
CA ALA A 450 29.80 -41.76 -13.50
C ALA A 450 30.74 -41.86 -12.29
N THR A 451 30.86 -40.74 -11.57
CA THR A 451 31.57 -40.68 -10.29
C THR A 451 30.68 -41.29 -9.18
N PRO A 452 31.23 -41.60 -8.00
CA PRO A 452 30.41 -42.01 -6.86
C PRO A 452 29.33 -40.98 -6.46
N PHE A 453 29.50 -39.70 -6.81
CA PHE A 453 28.50 -38.65 -6.63
C PHE A 453 27.33 -38.70 -7.61
N ASP A 454 27.47 -39.38 -8.75
CA ASP A 454 26.39 -39.54 -9.74
C ASP A 454 25.40 -40.66 -9.37
N VAL A 455 25.79 -41.57 -8.47
CA VAL A 455 24.87 -42.50 -7.80
C VAL A 455 23.79 -41.72 -7.04
N PHE A 456 24.18 -40.64 -6.36
CA PHE A 456 23.28 -39.73 -5.65
C PHE A 456 22.56 -38.70 -6.55
N ARG A 457 22.66 -38.82 -7.89
CA ARG A 457 21.86 -38.04 -8.85
C ARG A 457 20.74 -38.86 -9.51
N SER A 458 20.51 -40.09 -9.07
CA SER A 458 19.68 -41.08 -9.77
C SER A 458 18.32 -41.37 -9.12
N GLU A 459 17.84 -40.50 -8.21
CA GLU A 459 16.44 -40.48 -7.74
C GLU A 459 15.79 -39.10 -7.89
N VAL A 460 15.81 -38.56 -9.11
CA VAL A 460 14.68 -37.77 -9.59
C VAL A 460 13.84 -38.71 -10.45
N ILE A 461 12.85 -39.34 -9.84
CA ILE A 461 11.79 -40.03 -10.57
C ILE A 461 11.05 -38.96 -11.37
N ASP A 462 10.81 -39.18 -12.66
CA ASP A 462 9.90 -38.37 -13.47
C ASP A 462 8.44 -38.60 -13.02
N VAL A 463 8.12 -38.09 -11.82
CA VAL A 463 6.75 -37.93 -11.34
C VAL A 463 6.12 -36.82 -12.17
N VAL A 464 5.54 -37.22 -13.29
CA VAL A 464 4.57 -36.40 -14.04
C VAL A 464 3.57 -35.85 -13.02
N PRO A 465 3.42 -34.52 -12.90
CA PRO A 465 2.41 -33.95 -12.01
C PRO A 465 1.03 -34.14 -12.63
N GLU A 466 0.46 -35.33 -12.44
CA GLU A 466 -0.99 -35.51 -12.50
C GLU A 466 -1.62 -34.57 -11.48
N THR A 467 -2.05 -33.40 -11.95
CA THR A 467 -2.84 -32.44 -11.17
C THR A 467 -4.28 -32.94 -11.08
N GLY A 468 -4.43 -34.12 -10.47
CA GLY A 468 -5.70 -34.72 -10.09
C GLY A 468 -6.42 -33.81 -9.10
N VAL A 469 -7.30 -32.96 -9.61
CA VAL A 469 -8.10 -32.03 -8.80
C VAL A 469 -8.90 -32.82 -7.75
N PRO A 470 -8.80 -32.47 -6.45
CA PRO A 470 -9.56 -33.13 -5.39
C PRO A 470 -11.06 -33.17 -5.68
N GLU A 471 -11.69 -34.35 -5.52
CA GLU A 471 -13.05 -34.59 -6.03
C GLU A 471 -14.14 -33.69 -5.44
N HIS A 472 -13.91 -33.07 -4.29
CA HIS A 472 -14.87 -32.15 -3.67
C HIS A 472 -15.13 -30.88 -4.51
N LEU A 473 -14.24 -30.51 -5.44
CA LEU A 473 -14.42 -29.33 -6.31
C LEU A 473 -15.20 -29.59 -7.60
N LYS A 474 -15.58 -30.85 -7.92
CA LYS A 474 -16.31 -31.17 -9.16
C LYS A 474 -17.81 -30.79 -9.15
N LYS A 475 -18.37 -30.37 -8.01
CA LYS A 475 -19.82 -30.04 -7.89
C LYS A 475 -20.20 -28.59 -8.22
N GLN A 476 -19.26 -27.71 -8.57
CA GLN A 476 -19.52 -26.29 -8.83
C GLN A 476 -19.21 -25.82 -10.27
N ARG A 477 -19.43 -26.70 -11.27
CA ARG A 477 -19.31 -26.35 -12.71
C ARG A 477 -20.47 -26.86 -13.60
N LEU A 478 -21.60 -27.23 -13.00
CA LEU A 478 -22.82 -27.67 -13.72
C LEU A 478 -24.05 -26.82 -13.38
N LEU A 479 -23.87 -25.59 -12.90
CA LEU A 479 -24.97 -24.67 -12.58
C LEU A 479 -24.76 -23.22 -13.08
N ASP A 480 -24.05 -23.04 -14.20
CA ASP A 480 -23.89 -21.73 -14.88
C ASP A 480 -23.84 -21.90 -16.42
N ARG A 481 -24.83 -22.61 -16.97
CA ARG A 481 -25.02 -22.75 -18.43
C ARG A 481 -26.50 -22.66 -18.82
N ALA A 482 -27.12 -21.52 -18.51
CA ALA A 482 -28.53 -21.26 -18.82
C ALA A 482 -28.87 -19.76 -19.06
N THR A 483 -28.28 -19.13 -20.08
CA THR A 483 -28.98 -18.23 -21.04
C THR A 483 -28.01 -17.71 -22.12
N PRO A 484 -28.49 -17.27 -23.31
CA PRO A 484 -27.62 -16.92 -24.44
C PRO A 484 -27.59 -15.41 -24.81
N SER A 485 -26.41 -14.99 -25.28
CA SER A 485 -26.15 -13.98 -26.34
C SER A 485 -27.03 -12.71 -26.44
N GLN A 486 -26.39 -11.56 -26.21
CA GLN A 486 -26.43 -10.47 -27.19
C GLN A 486 -25.00 -9.95 -27.45
N ARG A 487 -24.84 -9.20 -28.54
CA ARG A 487 -23.54 -8.70 -29.02
C ARG A 487 -23.34 -7.28 -28.51
N GLY A 488 -22.10 -6.91 -28.19
CA GLY A 488 -21.79 -5.57 -27.67
C GLY A 488 -21.81 -4.48 -28.74
N ILE A 489 -21.65 -3.25 -28.28
CA ILE A 489 -20.92 -2.15 -28.93
C ILE A 489 -20.13 -1.43 -27.82
N GLU A 490 -19.09 -0.70 -28.22
CA GLU A 490 -18.11 -0.07 -27.34
C GLU A 490 -18.73 0.96 -26.36
N ASN A 491 -18.16 1.06 -25.15
CA ASN A 491 -18.40 2.21 -24.27
C ASN A 491 -17.52 3.38 -24.74
N PRO A 492 -18.07 4.49 -25.26
CA PRO A 492 -17.31 5.72 -25.41
C PRO A 492 -16.99 6.31 -24.04
N ILE A 493 -15.83 6.96 -23.93
CA ILE A 493 -15.46 7.76 -22.75
C ILE A 493 -16.34 9.02 -22.77
N ILE A 494 -17.05 9.30 -21.67
CA ILE A 494 -17.79 10.55 -21.51
C ILE A 494 -16.80 11.62 -21.03
N ASP A 495 -16.28 12.41 -21.96
CA ASP A 495 -15.74 13.73 -21.64
C ASP A 495 -16.88 14.67 -21.28
N VAL A 496 -16.72 15.44 -20.20
CA VAL A 496 -17.71 16.41 -19.72
C VAL A 496 -17.24 17.81 -20.11
N GLU A 497 -17.47 18.17 -21.37
CA GLU A 497 -17.26 19.56 -21.83
C GLU A 497 -18.30 20.50 -21.20
N PHE A 498 -17.86 21.71 -20.82
CA PHE A 498 -18.73 22.75 -20.26
C PHE A 498 -19.60 23.39 -21.36
N GLY A 499 -20.73 22.76 -21.69
CA GLY A 499 -21.72 23.25 -22.66
C GLY A 499 -22.87 24.03 -22.02
N THR A 500 -22.89 25.35 -22.18
CA THR A 500 -23.98 26.20 -21.68
C THR A 500 -25.14 26.26 -22.69
N THR A 501 -26.25 25.57 -22.43
CA THR A 501 -27.49 25.69 -23.25
C THR A 501 -28.71 26.01 -22.39
N LEU A 502 -29.05 27.29 -22.32
CA LEU A 502 -30.36 27.78 -21.86
C LEU A 502 -31.43 27.40 -22.88
N TYR A 503 -32.38 26.55 -22.51
CA TYR A 503 -33.62 26.37 -23.26
C TYR A 503 -34.70 27.29 -22.70
N VAL A 504 -34.87 28.44 -23.36
CA VAL A 504 -36.07 29.28 -23.21
C VAL A 504 -37.07 28.84 -24.27
N SER A 505 -38.27 28.45 -23.85
CA SER A 505 -39.40 28.22 -24.74
C SER A 505 -40.63 28.91 -24.12
N SER A 506 -41.11 29.93 -24.82
CA SER A 506 -42.21 30.79 -24.37
C SER A 506 -43.55 30.27 -24.89
N SER A 507 -44.62 30.57 -24.15
CA SER A 507 -46.02 30.57 -24.58
C SER A 507 -46.65 29.25 -25.04
N ARG A 508 -47.63 28.78 -24.27
CA ARG A 508 -49.04 28.86 -24.73
C ARG A 508 -50.03 28.88 -23.54
N GLU A 509 -51.08 29.70 -23.70
CA GLU A 509 -52.42 29.73 -23.06
C GLU A 509 -52.65 28.80 -21.84
N GLU A 510 -52.88 29.37 -20.65
CA GLU A 510 -54.21 29.81 -20.14
C GLU A 510 -55.13 28.65 -19.73
N ASP A 511 -55.24 28.45 -18.40
CA ASP A 511 -56.51 28.14 -17.76
C ASP A 511 -56.47 28.71 -16.32
N VAL A 512 -57.59 29.25 -15.82
CA VAL A 512 -57.62 30.10 -14.61
C VAL A 512 -58.22 29.36 -13.42
N ILE A 513 -57.47 29.29 -12.32
CA ILE A 513 -58.00 28.99 -10.98
C ILE A 513 -57.35 29.98 -9.99
N GLU A 514 -58.14 30.93 -9.52
CA GLU A 514 -57.75 31.86 -8.44
C GLU A 514 -57.91 31.17 -7.08
N ILE A 515 -56.84 31.16 -6.28
CA ILE A 515 -56.88 30.94 -4.83
C ILE A 515 -55.92 31.97 -4.21
N GLU A 516 -56.44 32.88 -3.39
CA GLU A 516 -55.64 33.84 -2.63
C GLU A 516 -55.12 33.18 -1.33
N GLU A 517 -53.84 32.84 -1.31
CA GLU A 517 -52.99 32.96 -0.11
C GLU A 517 -52.46 34.41 -0.11
N GLU A 518 -52.39 35.18 0.98
CA GLU A 518 -51.72 34.95 2.28
C GLU A 518 -52.28 36.01 3.30
N PRO A 519 -51.80 36.25 4.56
CA PRO A 519 -50.42 36.11 5.05
C PRO A 519 -50.14 35.55 6.47
N LEU A 520 -48.87 35.14 6.64
CA LEU A 520 -47.99 35.24 7.82
C LEU A 520 -48.25 34.42 9.11
N GLU A 521 -47.37 33.43 9.29
CA GLU A 521 -46.31 33.37 10.32
C GLU A 521 -46.60 33.70 11.81
N GLU A 522 -46.41 32.66 12.64
CA GLU A 522 -45.69 32.61 13.93
C GLU A 522 -46.17 33.48 15.13
N PRO A 523 -45.91 33.04 16.38
CA PRO A 523 -44.57 33.22 16.96
C PRO A 523 -44.00 31.96 17.67
N GLU A 524 -42.67 31.89 17.79
CA GLU A 524 -42.00 30.97 18.72
C GLU A 524 -42.47 31.17 20.18
N GLY A 525 -42.48 30.08 20.95
CA GLY A 525 -42.88 30.11 22.36
C GLY A 525 -41.78 30.61 23.29
N SER A 526 -42.16 30.98 24.52
CA SER A 526 -41.20 31.16 25.61
C SER A 526 -41.71 30.56 26.92
N SER A 527 -40.85 29.78 27.58
CA SER A 527 -41.16 29.09 28.83
C SER A 527 -40.82 29.98 30.03
N SER A 528 -41.80 30.24 30.90
CA SER A 528 -41.56 30.76 32.25
C SER A 528 -42.69 30.33 33.20
N SER A 529 -42.49 30.51 34.50
CA SER A 529 -43.20 29.76 35.55
C SER A 529 -43.56 30.61 36.78
N VAL A 530 -44.30 29.98 37.72
CA VAL A 530 -44.60 30.41 39.10
C VAL A 530 -45.87 31.27 39.34
N SER A 531 -46.88 30.56 39.88
CA SER A 531 -47.88 30.92 40.89
C SER A 531 -47.90 32.31 41.57
N VAL A 532 -49.12 32.84 41.82
CA VAL A 532 -49.60 33.27 43.17
C VAL A 532 -51.13 33.49 43.21
N LYS A 533 -51.72 33.56 44.43
CA LYS A 533 -53.16 33.51 44.78
C LYS A 533 -53.98 34.81 44.56
N LYS A 534 -55.30 34.64 44.33
CA LYS A 534 -56.48 35.40 44.86
C LYS A 534 -56.58 36.92 44.52
N GLU A 535 -57.74 37.61 44.55
CA GLU A 535 -59.13 37.30 44.97
C GLU A 535 -60.16 38.23 44.28
N SER A 536 -61.44 37.81 44.14
CA SER A 536 -62.63 38.63 43.75
C SER A 536 -62.63 39.26 42.32
N SER A 537 -63.74 39.69 41.70
CA SER A 537 -65.17 39.82 42.07
C SER A 537 -66.11 39.55 40.87
N GLU A 538 -67.42 39.82 41.07
CA GLU A 538 -68.56 39.84 40.11
C GLU A 538 -68.28 40.52 38.74
N GLY A 539 -69.03 40.30 37.65
CA GLY A 539 -70.21 39.44 37.42
C GLY A 539 -71.24 40.06 36.43
N THR A 540 -71.88 39.23 35.59
CA THR A 540 -73.04 39.56 34.71
C THR A 540 -72.78 40.36 33.40
N ALA A 541 -73.48 39.96 32.33
CA ALA A 541 -73.59 40.59 31.00
C ALA A 541 -75.03 40.31 30.44
N PRO A 542 -75.34 40.51 29.14
CA PRO A 542 -75.43 41.73 28.33
C PRO A 542 -76.94 42.03 28.02
N PRO A 543 -77.48 41.96 26.77
CA PRO A 543 -77.32 42.76 25.52
C PRO A 543 -78.47 43.82 25.41
N PRO A 544 -79.11 44.22 24.26
CA PRO A 544 -78.83 44.14 22.81
C PRO A 544 -79.01 45.48 22.03
N GLY A 545 -79.14 45.45 20.69
CA GLY A 545 -79.62 46.54 19.80
C GLY A 545 -81.09 46.31 19.33
N PRO A 546 -81.42 46.24 18.01
CA PRO A 546 -80.76 46.83 16.82
C PRO A 546 -81.73 47.28 15.64
N VAL A 547 -81.21 48.00 14.62
CA VAL A 547 -81.71 48.24 13.20
C VAL A 547 -83.22 48.60 12.96
N PRO A 548 -83.87 48.63 11.74
CA PRO A 548 -83.53 48.34 10.30
C PRO A 548 -83.31 49.62 9.40
N LEU A 549 -82.74 49.62 8.17
CA LEU A 549 -83.04 48.96 6.86
C LEU A 549 -84.42 49.35 6.27
N ALA A 550 -84.68 49.49 4.95
CA ALA A 550 -83.90 49.64 3.70
C ALA A 550 -84.87 50.31 2.64
N ALA A 551 -84.85 50.25 1.29
CA ALA A 551 -84.07 49.63 0.20
C ALA A 551 -84.39 50.38 -1.14
N THR A 552 -83.77 50.03 -2.29
CA THR A 552 -84.23 50.42 -3.65
C THR A 552 -84.13 49.26 -4.66
N PRO A 553 -85.07 49.13 -5.63
CA PRO A 553 -84.95 48.27 -6.81
C PRO A 553 -84.81 49.08 -8.13
N SER A 554 -84.63 48.38 -9.26
CA SER A 554 -84.29 48.92 -10.59
C SER A 554 -85.27 48.48 -11.71
N ILE A 555 -84.95 48.80 -12.98
CA ILE A 555 -85.31 48.11 -14.27
C ILE A 555 -86.17 48.88 -15.34
N HIS A 556 -85.64 48.88 -16.58
CA HIS A 556 -86.18 49.03 -17.98
C HIS A 556 -86.81 50.33 -18.61
N ASP A 557 -86.19 50.70 -19.76
CA ASP A 557 -86.70 50.92 -21.14
C ASP A 557 -87.33 52.23 -21.73
N VAL A 558 -86.46 52.95 -22.49
CA VAL A 558 -86.54 53.26 -23.95
C VAL A 558 -87.83 53.80 -24.61
N LYS A 559 -87.80 55.06 -25.12
CA LYS A 559 -88.16 55.44 -26.53
C LYS A 559 -87.91 56.92 -26.94
N LYS A 560 -87.42 57.10 -28.18
CA LYS A 560 -87.56 58.20 -29.20
C LYS A 560 -87.67 59.69 -28.76
N VAL A 561 -86.86 60.64 -29.25
CA VAL A 561 -86.79 61.23 -30.63
C VAL A 561 -88.11 61.88 -31.08
N GLY A 562 -88.26 63.16 -31.47
CA GLY A 562 -87.39 64.34 -31.69
C GLY A 562 -88.31 65.50 -32.22
N PRO A 563 -87.89 66.50 -33.05
CA PRO A 563 -86.60 67.17 -33.25
C PRO A 563 -86.69 68.74 -33.37
N SER A 564 -85.53 69.40 -33.49
CA SER A 564 -85.24 70.67 -34.24
C SER A 564 -86.16 71.92 -34.23
N SER A 565 -85.55 73.08 -33.91
CA SER A 565 -85.63 74.31 -34.74
C SER A 565 -84.41 75.23 -34.50
N SER A 566 -84.07 76.11 -35.46
CA SER A 566 -82.81 76.87 -35.48
C SER A 566 -82.95 78.27 -36.10
N ALA A 567 -82.36 79.28 -35.45
CA ALA A 567 -81.89 80.58 -35.97
C ALA A 567 -81.04 81.23 -34.84
N ASP A 568 -79.85 81.83 -35.03
CA ASP A 568 -79.44 82.92 -35.93
C ASP A 568 -80.27 84.22 -35.69
N THR A 569 -79.71 85.43 -35.53
CA THR A 569 -78.44 85.97 -36.08
C THR A 569 -77.98 87.25 -35.34
N MET A 570 -76.76 87.72 -35.68
CA MET A 570 -76.22 89.11 -35.62
C MET A 570 -75.50 89.67 -34.36
N PRO A 571 -74.52 90.60 -34.53
CA PRO A 571 -73.35 90.73 -33.65
C PRO A 571 -72.91 92.20 -33.36
N THR A 572 -71.62 92.43 -33.05
CA THR A 572 -70.88 93.73 -33.04
C THR A 572 -71.26 94.77 -31.96
N SER A 573 -70.39 95.71 -31.54
CA SER A 573 -68.91 95.83 -31.56
C SER A 573 -68.50 97.06 -30.72
N SER A 574 -67.40 96.99 -29.94
CA SER A 574 -66.65 98.18 -29.51
C SER A 574 -65.24 97.85 -29.01
N ARG A 575 -64.22 98.51 -29.58
CA ARG A 575 -62.88 98.67 -28.98
C ARG A 575 -62.83 100.01 -28.24
N LEU A 576 -61.94 100.13 -27.24
CA LEU A 576 -61.28 101.38 -26.86
C LEU A 576 -59.86 101.08 -26.34
N PHE A 577 -59.00 102.09 -26.27
CA PHE A 577 -57.53 101.93 -26.15
C PHE A 577 -56.90 103.16 -25.46
N GLY A 578 -55.87 102.96 -24.64
CA GLY A 578 -55.06 103.98 -23.94
C GLY A 578 -54.36 103.31 -22.72
N ALA A 579 -53.06 103.42 -22.44
CA ALA A 579 -52.11 104.56 -22.43
C ALA A 579 -52.25 105.44 -21.17
N THR A 580 -51.19 105.82 -20.43
CA THR A 580 -49.72 105.57 -20.55
C THR A 580 -49.05 105.73 -19.17
N GLU A 581 -47.69 105.71 -19.13
CA GLU A 581 -46.81 106.11 -18.01
C GLU A 581 -46.80 105.17 -16.77
N GLU A 582 -45.77 105.11 -15.92
CA GLU A 582 -44.28 105.20 -16.00
C GLU A 582 -43.80 105.41 -14.54
N GLU A 583 -42.90 104.56 -14.03
CA GLU A 583 -41.78 104.96 -13.15
C GLU A 583 -40.84 103.77 -12.88
N GLU A 584 -39.61 104.07 -12.46
CA GLU A 584 -38.47 103.14 -12.38
C GLU A 584 -38.21 102.65 -10.94
N GLY A 585 -37.33 101.65 -10.77
CA GLY A 585 -36.95 101.13 -9.44
C GLY A 585 -36.08 99.87 -9.52
N GLU A 586 -34.78 100.06 -9.73
CA GLU A 586 -33.76 99.00 -9.70
C GLU A 586 -33.36 98.64 -8.26
N GLU A 587 -32.99 97.38 -8.02
CA GLU A 587 -31.81 97.02 -7.20
C GLU A 587 -31.46 95.54 -7.47
N GLU A 588 -30.23 95.29 -7.93
CA GLU A 588 -29.63 93.96 -8.08
C GLU A 588 -28.78 93.63 -6.84
N GLU A 589 -28.69 92.37 -6.42
CA GLU A 589 -27.47 91.86 -5.77
C GLU A 589 -27.32 90.35 -5.96
N ASP A 590 -26.40 89.95 -6.85
CA ASP A 590 -25.88 88.58 -6.92
C ASP A 590 -24.99 88.29 -5.69
N PHE A 591 -25.02 87.05 -5.18
CA PHE A 591 -23.86 86.52 -4.46
C PHE A 591 -23.59 85.05 -4.75
N ASP A 592 -22.36 84.80 -5.20
CA ASP A 592 -21.93 83.54 -5.79
C ASP A 592 -21.33 82.56 -4.76
N VAL A 593 -21.46 81.27 -5.07
CA VAL A 593 -20.67 80.11 -4.61
C VAL A 593 -19.83 80.21 -3.32
N GLN A 594 -20.08 79.27 -2.38
CA GLN A 594 -18.98 78.41 -1.92
C GLN A 594 -19.39 77.00 -1.44
N PHE A 595 -18.62 76.00 -1.89
CA PHE A 595 -18.66 74.61 -1.44
C PHE A 595 -18.07 74.45 -0.04
N PHE A 596 -18.55 73.45 0.69
CA PHE A 596 -17.73 72.69 1.64
C PHE A 596 -17.85 71.18 1.38
N TYR A 597 -16.86 70.44 1.88
CA TYR A 597 -16.61 69.01 1.62
C TYR A 597 -17.62 68.06 2.26
#